data_AF-A0A067N7S6-F1
#
_entry.id   AF-A0A067N7S6-F1
#
_cell.length_a   1.000
_cell.length_b   1.000
_cell.length_c   1.000
_cell.angle_alpha   90.00
_cell.angle_beta   90.00
_cell.angle_gamma   90.00
#
_symmetry.space_group_name_H-M   'P 1'
#
loop_
_entity.id
_entity.type
_entity.pdbx_description
1 polymer ?
#
loop_
_entity_poly.entity_id
_entity_poly.type
_entity_poly.pdbx_seq_one_letter_code
_entity_poly.pdbx_strand_id
1 'polypeptide(L)'
;MFTFKFFLSFALVVCLAGRALAAFNITVGTAELATKDIIAPTTAIPSLCSQNCTIAQNVLIGCADDASCLCGTDALGNLTQCEQCIFTELIRENKPMADFRAGSNPVLGGYRTACNASTNTMPPADTLVLTLPSDWDGPFVSVLPVGVAIIYALFGGFFGISGILLLCNM
;
A
#
# COMPACT_ATOMS: atom_id res chain seq x y z
N MET A 1 -14.41 26.92 -49.61
CA MET A 1 -14.90 25.64 -49.04
C MET A 1 -13.78 24.66 -48.64
N PHE A 2 -12.57 24.74 -49.24
CA PHE A 2 -11.43 23.88 -48.89
C PHE A 2 -10.76 24.20 -47.53
N THR A 3 -10.78 25.45 -47.08
CA THR A 3 -10.11 25.91 -45.85
C THR A 3 -10.81 25.46 -44.55
N PHE A 4 -12.12 25.25 -44.57
CA PHE A 4 -12.89 24.82 -43.38
C PHE A 4 -12.62 23.35 -43.01
N LYS A 5 -12.44 22.49 -44.02
CA LYS A 5 -12.13 21.06 -43.79
C LYS A 5 -10.74 20.86 -43.19
N PHE A 6 -9.76 21.68 -43.58
CA PHE A 6 -8.40 21.62 -43.05
C PHE A 6 -8.33 22.08 -41.58
N PHE A 7 -9.09 23.12 -41.21
CA PHE A 7 -9.20 23.58 -39.82
C PHE A 7 -9.85 22.54 -38.90
N LEU A 8 -10.90 21.84 -39.38
CA LEU A 8 -11.58 20.81 -38.59
C LEU A 8 -10.67 19.60 -38.30
N SER A 9 -9.88 19.17 -39.28
CA SER A 9 -8.90 18.09 -39.10
C SER A 9 -7.79 18.48 -38.12
N PHE A 10 -7.29 19.72 -38.18
CA PHE A 10 -6.27 20.21 -37.27
C PHE A 10 -6.77 20.31 -35.82
N ALA A 11 -7.99 20.80 -35.61
CA ALA A 11 -8.61 20.87 -34.27
C ALA A 11 -8.79 19.48 -33.64
N LEU A 12 -9.16 18.47 -34.45
CA LEU A 12 -9.33 17.11 -33.96
C LEU A 12 -8.00 16.46 -33.55
N VAL A 13 -6.91 16.71 -34.29
CA VAL A 13 -5.56 16.23 -33.95
C VAL A 13 -5.03 16.91 -32.69
N VAL A 14 -5.28 18.21 -32.49
CA VAL A 14 -4.87 18.92 -31.26
C VAL A 14 -5.65 18.44 -30.03
N CYS A 15 -6.96 18.20 -30.15
CA CYS A 15 -7.74 17.60 -29.06
C CYS A 15 -7.31 16.16 -28.74
N LEU A 16 -6.92 15.37 -29.75
CA LEU A 16 -6.42 14.01 -29.56
C LEU A 16 -5.00 13.99 -28.96
N ALA A 17 -4.15 14.94 -29.34
CA ALA A 17 -2.82 15.12 -28.76
C ALA A 17 -2.90 15.57 -27.28
N GLY A 18 -3.89 16.39 -26.92
CA GLY A 18 -4.16 16.76 -25.52
C GLY A 18 -4.53 15.58 -24.63
N ARG A 19 -5.15 14.53 -25.20
CA ARG A 19 -5.45 13.27 -24.48
C ARG A 19 -4.19 12.42 -24.27
N ALA A 20 -3.26 12.42 -25.23
CA ALA A 20 -2.00 11.67 -25.14
C ALA A 20 -1.00 12.26 -24.12
N LEU A 21 -1.12 13.55 -23.79
CA LEU A 21 -0.29 14.21 -22.78
C LEU A 21 -0.87 14.16 -21.36
N ALA A 22 -2.15 13.78 -21.21
CA ALA A 22 -2.77 13.58 -19.90
C ALA A 22 -2.53 12.13 -19.42
N ALA A 23 -1.27 11.71 -19.38
CA ALA A 23 -0.90 10.44 -18.76
C ALA A 23 -0.99 10.57 -17.24
N PHE A 24 -1.77 9.70 -16.60
CA PHE A 24 -1.87 9.67 -15.15
C PHE A 24 -0.59 9.08 -14.56
N ASN A 25 0.16 9.92 -13.86
CA ASN A 25 1.41 9.53 -13.21
C ASN A 25 1.37 9.89 -11.73
N ILE A 26 1.94 9.01 -10.91
CA ILE A 26 2.10 9.23 -9.47
C ILE A 26 3.57 9.44 -9.14
N THR A 27 3.85 10.36 -8.23
CA THR A 27 5.21 10.63 -7.73
C THR A 27 5.35 10.05 -6.33
N VAL A 28 6.39 9.25 -6.13
CA VAL A 28 6.70 8.61 -4.84
C VAL A 28 8.19 8.83 -4.57
N GLY A 29 8.49 9.82 -3.73
CA GLY A 29 9.87 10.28 -3.53
C GLY A 29 10.44 10.83 -4.83
N THR A 30 11.48 10.18 -5.35
CA THR A 30 12.14 10.54 -6.63
C THR A 30 11.66 9.71 -7.82
N ALA A 31 10.77 8.74 -7.62
CA ALA A 31 10.30 7.86 -8.67
C ALA A 31 8.94 8.31 -9.21
N GLU A 32 8.79 8.31 -10.52
CA GLU A 32 7.53 8.51 -11.22
C GLU A 32 7.00 7.16 -11.71
N LEU A 33 5.74 6.86 -11.40
CA LEU A 33 5.08 5.61 -11.77
C LEU A 33 3.90 5.93 -12.67
N ALA A 34 3.86 5.32 -13.86
CA ALA A 34 2.69 5.34 -14.72
C ALA A 34 1.63 4.37 -14.18
N THR A 35 0.36 4.55 -14.58
CA THR A 35 -0.78 3.71 -14.15
C THR A 35 -0.52 2.21 -14.15
N LYS A 36 0.07 1.69 -15.24
CA LYS A 36 0.38 0.25 -15.40
C LYS A 36 1.43 -0.26 -14.41
N ASP A 37 2.23 0.65 -13.88
CA ASP A 37 3.36 0.41 -13.01
C ASP A 37 3.00 0.73 -11.54
N ILE A 38 1.75 1.08 -11.22
CA ILE A 38 1.39 1.38 -9.83
C ILE A 38 1.43 0.12 -8.97
N ILE A 39 0.91 -0.99 -9.50
CA ILE A 39 0.94 -2.29 -8.85
C ILE A 39 2.32 -2.92 -9.03
N ALA A 40 2.85 -3.50 -7.95
CA ALA A 40 4.14 -4.19 -7.96
C ALA A 40 4.17 -5.33 -9.01
N PRO A 41 5.36 -5.69 -9.53
CA PRO A 41 5.50 -6.83 -10.43
C PRO A 41 5.02 -8.12 -9.73
N THR A 42 4.49 -9.07 -10.51
CA THR A 42 3.91 -10.32 -9.98
C THR A 42 4.86 -11.15 -9.12
N THR A 43 6.17 -11.00 -9.28
CA THR A 43 7.20 -11.64 -8.45
C THR A 43 7.27 -11.10 -7.03
N ALA A 44 6.79 -9.87 -6.80
CA ALA A 44 6.73 -9.21 -5.49
C ALA A 44 5.36 -9.37 -4.80
N ILE A 45 4.39 -9.98 -5.48
CA ILE A 45 3.03 -10.19 -4.96
C ILE A 45 2.94 -11.61 -4.39
N PRO A 46 2.55 -11.78 -3.11
CA PRO A 46 2.24 -13.08 -2.55
C PRO A 46 1.16 -13.79 -3.37
N SER A 47 1.28 -15.11 -3.60
CA SER A 47 0.35 -15.86 -4.46
C SER A 47 -1.12 -15.73 -4.01
N LEU A 48 -1.35 -15.60 -2.70
CA LEU A 48 -2.67 -15.38 -2.10
C LEU A 48 -3.32 -14.05 -2.49
N CYS A 49 -2.52 -13.04 -2.83
CA CYS A 49 -2.99 -11.72 -3.23
C CYS A 49 -3.08 -11.53 -4.74
N SER A 50 -2.59 -12.50 -5.52
CA SER A 50 -2.52 -12.42 -6.98
C SER A 50 -3.88 -12.15 -7.62
N GLN A 51 -4.97 -12.73 -7.09
CA GLN A 51 -6.31 -12.53 -7.62
C GLN A 51 -6.78 -11.08 -7.42
N ASN A 52 -6.67 -10.53 -6.20
CA ASN A 52 -7.07 -9.15 -5.91
C ASN A 52 -6.26 -8.15 -6.73
N CYS A 53 -4.95 -8.39 -6.87
CA CYS A 53 -4.07 -7.53 -7.65
C CYS A 53 -4.30 -7.65 -9.16
N THR A 54 -4.68 -8.82 -9.67
CA THR A 54 -5.09 -8.98 -11.07
C THR A 54 -6.38 -8.23 -11.36
N ILE A 55 -7.36 -8.28 -10.44
CA ILE A 55 -8.61 -7.52 -10.57
C ILE A 55 -8.30 -6.02 -10.57
N ALA A 56 -7.50 -5.53 -9.61
CA ALA A 56 -7.09 -4.14 -9.56
C ALA A 56 -6.36 -3.70 -10.82
N GLN A 57 -5.42 -4.51 -11.32
CA GLN A 57 -4.69 -4.23 -12.55
C GLN A 57 -5.62 -4.16 -13.77
N ASN A 58 -6.59 -5.08 -13.88
CA ASN A 58 -7.57 -5.05 -14.97
C ASN A 58 -8.45 -3.80 -14.92
N VAL A 59 -8.87 -3.35 -13.72
CA VAL A 59 -9.64 -2.11 -13.56
C VAL A 59 -8.80 -0.89 -13.95
N LEU A 60 -7.55 -0.80 -13.47
CA LEU A 60 -6.63 0.29 -13.80
C LEU A 60 -6.33 0.37 -15.32
N ILE A 61 -6.05 -0.78 -15.95
CA ILE A 61 -5.82 -0.85 -17.41
C ILE A 61 -7.11 -0.51 -18.17
N GLY A 62 -8.27 -0.98 -17.68
CA GLY A 62 -9.57 -0.69 -18.27
C GLY A 62 -9.93 0.79 -18.26
N CYS A 63 -9.37 1.57 -17.34
CA CYS A 63 -9.55 3.02 -17.30
C CYS A 63 -8.73 3.78 -18.35
N ALA A 64 -7.76 3.17 -19.03
CA ALA A 64 -6.99 3.77 -20.12
C ALA A 64 -6.46 5.19 -19.82
N ASP A 65 -5.88 5.39 -18.63
CA ASP A 65 -5.37 6.67 -18.10
C ASP A 65 -6.43 7.79 -17.93
N ASP A 66 -7.72 7.48 -18.01
CA ASP A 66 -8.78 8.42 -17.65
C ASP A 66 -8.81 8.65 -16.14
N ALA A 67 -8.38 9.85 -15.73
CA ALA A 67 -8.38 10.27 -14.34
C ALA A 67 -9.74 10.13 -13.64
N SER A 68 -10.87 10.33 -14.36
CA SER A 68 -12.19 10.20 -13.75
C SER A 68 -12.52 8.74 -13.39
N CYS A 69 -12.06 7.80 -14.21
CA CYS A 69 -12.19 6.37 -13.96
C CYS A 69 -11.21 5.90 -12.88
N LEU A 70 -9.94 6.31 -13.00
CA LEU A 70 -8.86 5.96 -12.06
C LEU A 70 -9.11 6.47 -10.65
N CYS A 71 -9.74 7.62 -10.51
CA CYS A 71 -10.08 8.21 -9.21
C CYS A 71 -11.50 7.85 -8.75
N GLY A 72 -12.18 6.96 -9.48
CA GLY A 72 -13.46 6.40 -9.09
C GLY A 72 -13.34 5.45 -7.90
N THR A 73 -14.43 5.28 -7.16
CA THR A 73 -14.48 4.42 -5.97
C THR A 73 -14.09 2.98 -6.26
N ASP A 74 -14.42 2.48 -7.46
CA ASP A 74 -14.13 1.11 -7.85
C ASP A 74 -12.62 0.89 -8.05
N ALA A 75 -11.94 1.78 -8.78
CA ALA A 75 -10.50 1.69 -9.00
C ALA A 75 -9.74 1.84 -7.68
N LEU A 76 -10.11 2.82 -6.86
CA LEU A 76 -9.54 3.04 -5.54
C LEU A 76 -9.75 1.84 -4.61
N GLY A 77 -10.98 1.31 -4.55
CA GLY A 77 -11.31 0.17 -3.70
C GLY A 77 -10.54 -1.09 -4.08
N ASN A 78 -10.44 -1.40 -5.38
CA ASN A 78 -9.68 -2.55 -5.85
C ASN A 78 -8.18 -2.39 -5.61
N LEU A 79 -7.62 -1.19 -5.84
CA LEU A 79 -6.21 -0.91 -5.56
C LEU A 79 -5.90 -1.09 -4.07
N THR A 80 -6.68 -0.46 -3.19
CA THR A 80 -6.48 -0.57 -1.74
C THR A 80 -6.64 -2.02 -1.27
N GLN A 81 -7.58 -2.80 -1.81
CA GLN A 81 -7.73 -4.22 -1.44
C GLN A 81 -6.53 -5.07 -1.86
N CYS A 82 -5.94 -4.82 -3.03
CA CYS A 82 -4.70 -5.48 -3.45
C CYS A 82 -3.56 -5.13 -2.49
N GLU A 83 -3.32 -3.83 -2.26
CA GLU A 83 -2.24 -3.35 -1.39
C GLU A 83 -2.41 -3.81 0.06
N GLN A 84 -3.63 -3.83 0.58
CA GLN A 84 -3.95 -4.34 1.92
C GLN A 84 -3.67 -5.83 2.04
N CYS A 85 -4.00 -6.62 1.02
CA CYS A 85 -3.67 -8.04 1.02
C CYS A 85 -2.15 -8.24 1.09
N ILE A 86 -1.41 -7.54 0.23
CA ILE A 86 0.06 -7.64 0.19
C ILE A 86 0.65 -7.25 1.56
N PHE A 87 0.21 -6.13 2.11
CA PHE A 87 0.68 -5.63 3.41
C PHE A 87 0.41 -6.63 4.54
N THR A 88 -0.81 -7.16 4.62
CA THR A 88 -1.18 -8.19 5.61
C THR A 88 -0.32 -9.44 5.48
N GLU A 89 -0.06 -9.89 4.25
CA GLU A 89 0.77 -11.08 3.99
C GLU A 89 2.25 -10.86 4.34
N LEU A 90 2.80 -9.69 4.03
CA LEU A 90 4.16 -9.32 4.42
C LEU A 90 4.32 -9.29 5.95
N ILE A 91 3.31 -8.77 6.66
CA ILE A 91 3.25 -8.80 8.12
C ILE A 91 3.19 -10.24 8.63
N ARG A 92 2.31 -11.08 8.06
CA ARG A 92 2.13 -12.47 8.47
C ARG A 92 3.39 -13.31 8.30
N GLU A 93 4.10 -13.11 7.19
CA GLU A 93 5.36 -13.80 6.91
C GLU A 93 6.56 -13.13 7.59
N ASN A 94 6.37 -11.99 8.24
CA ASN A 94 7.43 -11.14 8.79
C ASN A 94 8.56 -10.89 7.77
N LYS A 95 8.16 -10.56 6.54
CA LYS A 95 9.09 -10.32 5.43
C LYS A 95 9.19 -8.83 5.11
N PRO A 96 10.40 -8.34 4.78
CA PRO A 96 10.54 -7.00 4.24
C PRO A 96 9.85 -6.90 2.87
N MET A 97 9.39 -5.70 2.55
CA MET A 97 8.90 -5.37 1.20
C MET A 97 10.02 -5.59 0.18
N ALA A 98 9.81 -6.50 -0.77
CA ALA A 98 10.75 -6.78 -1.85
C ALA A 98 10.78 -5.68 -2.92
N ASP A 99 9.68 -4.94 -3.04
CA ASP A 99 9.49 -3.80 -3.93
C ASP A 99 8.85 -2.66 -3.14
N PHE A 100 9.27 -1.41 -3.38
CA PHE A 100 8.74 -0.24 -2.67
C PHE A 100 7.27 0.06 -2.96
N ARG A 101 6.70 -0.59 -3.98
CA ARG A 101 5.30 -0.50 -4.36
C ARG A 101 4.40 -1.46 -3.60
N ALA A 102 4.94 -2.62 -3.21
CA ALA A 102 4.17 -3.72 -2.65
C ALA A 102 3.73 -3.44 -1.20
N GLY A 103 2.45 -3.20 -0.96
CA GLY A 103 1.91 -2.91 0.37
C GLY A 103 2.28 -1.51 0.87
N SER A 104 2.28 -0.51 -0.02
CA SER A 104 2.95 0.78 0.21
C SER A 104 1.99 1.96 0.41
N ASN A 105 1.88 2.44 1.65
CA ASN A 105 1.17 3.69 1.97
C ASN A 105 1.70 4.93 1.20
N PRO A 106 3.01 5.10 0.98
CA PRO A 106 3.52 6.18 0.13
C PRO A 106 2.98 6.14 -1.30
N VAL A 107 2.82 4.96 -1.89
CA VAL A 107 2.24 4.82 -3.24
C VAL A 107 0.77 5.22 -3.24
N LEU A 108 -0.01 4.77 -2.26
CA LEU A 108 -1.43 5.16 -2.11
C LEU A 108 -1.58 6.67 -1.86
N GLY A 109 -0.67 7.29 -1.10
CA GLY A 109 -0.61 8.73 -0.90
C GLY A 109 -0.30 9.51 -2.20
N GLY A 110 0.65 9.01 -2.99
CA GLY A 110 0.95 9.53 -4.33
C GLY A 110 -0.26 9.44 -5.26
N TYR A 111 -0.97 8.30 -5.26
CA TYR A 111 -2.20 8.09 -6.00
C TYR A 111 -3.29 9.10 -5.61
N ARG A 112 -3.51 9.29 -4.30
CA ARG A 112 -4.48 10.29 -3.79
C ARG A 112 -4.17 11.69 -4.29
N THR A 113 -2.89 12.04 -4.31
CA THR A 113 -2.41 13.36 -4.73
C THR A 113 -2.60 13.56 -6.23
N ALA A 114 -2.28 12.56 -7.04
CA ALA A 114 -2.51 12.58 -8.49
C ALA A 114 -4.01 12.68 -8.83
N CYS A 115 -4.86 12.00 -8.05
CA CYS A 115 -6.30 12.14 -8.19
C CYS A 115 -6.78 13.57 -7.89
N ASN A 116 -6.35 14.14 -6.77
CA ASN A 116 -6.70 15.52 -6.45
C ASN A 116 -6.23 16.51 -7.55
N ALA A 117 -5.04 16.30 -8.11
CA ALA A 117 -4.53 17.13 -9.20
C ALA A 117 -5.33 16.99 -10.51
N SER A 118 -5.88 15.81 -10.78
CA SER A 118 -6.51 15.50 -12.09
C SER A 118 -8.02 15.74 -12.10
N THR A 119 -8.72 15.44 -11.01
CA THR A 119 -10.19 15.53 -10.92
C THR A 119 -10.67 16.64 -10.00
N ASN A 120 -9.75 17.32 -9.29
CA ASN A 120 -10.06 18.30 -8.24
C ASN A 120 -10.96 17.72 -7.13
N THR A 121 -10.96 16.39 -7.00
CA THR A 121 -11.65 15.64 -5.96
C THR A 121 -10.60 14.87 -5.19
N MET A 122 -10.50 15.15 -3.88
CA MET A 122 -9.62 14.39 -3.01
C MET A 122 -10.38 13.19 -2.47
N PRO A 123 -9.97 11.95 -2.81
CA PRO A 123 -10.53 10.77 -2.16
C PRO A 123 -10.39 10.89 -0.64
N PRO A 124 -11.38 10.40 0.14
CA PRO A 124 -11.27 10.38 1.59
C PRO A 124 -9.96 9.72 2.01
N ALA A 125 -9.31 10.26 3.04
CA ALA A 125 -8.02 9.72 3.48
C ALA A 125 -8.12 8.24 3.86
N ASP A 126 -9.26 7.82 4.39
CA ASP A 126 -9.50 6.48 4.90
C ASP A 126 -9.61 5.41 3.79
N THR A 127 -9.84 5.79 2.53
CA THR A 127 -9.96 4.82 1.43
C THR A 127 -8.62 4.38 0.84
N LEU A 128 -7.53 5.10 1.14
CA LEU A 128 -6.19 4.89 0.59
C LEU A 128 -5.15 4.79 1.71
N VAL A 129 -5.54 4.19 2.84
CA VAL A 129 -4.64 3.92 3.96
C VAL A 129 -4.70 2.44 4.27
N LEU A 130 -3.53 1.83 4.35
CA LEU A 130 -3.37 0.45 4.79
C LEU A 130 -3.47 0.38 6.31
N THR A 131 -4.33 -0.50 6.78
CA THR A 131 -4.55 -0.73 8.21
C THR A 131 -3.80 -1.98 8.65
N LEU A 132 -3.45 -2.03 9.93
CA LEU A 132 -2.84 -3.22 10.48
C LEU A 132 -3.91 -4.30 10.67
N PRO A 133 -3.56 -5.58 10.43
CA PRO A 133 -4.46 -6.69 10.74
C PRO A 133 -4.85 -6.67 12.23
N SER A 134 -6.11 -6.97 12.54
CA SER A 134 -6.62 -6.94 13.92
C SER A 134 -5.97 -7.97 14.84
N ASP A 135 -5.33 -8.97 14.26
CA ASP A 135 -4.61 -10.07 14.90
C ASP A 135 -3.11 -9.81 15.05
N TRP A 136 -2.61 -8.62 14.67
CA TRP A 136 -1.19 -8.30 14.78
C TRP A 136 -0.84 -7.71 16.16
N ASP A 137 -0.12 -8.51 16.97
CA ASP A 137 0.37 -8.14 18.32
C ASP A 137 1.71 -7.38 18.33
N GLY A 138 2.17 -6.91 17.16
CA GLY A 138 3.41 -6.13 17.05
C GLY A 138 4.61 -6.91 16.51
N PRO A 139 5.73 -6.21 16.22
CA PRO A 139 6.94 -6.81 15.64
C PRO A 139 7.72 -7.66 16.66
N PHE A 140 7.48 -7.41 17.94
CA PHE A 140 7.97 -8.20 19.05
C PHE A 140 6.76 -8.62 19.87
N VAL A 141 6.21 -9.80 19.57
CA VAL A 141 5.32 -10.42 20.53
C VAL A 141 6.20 -10.92 21.67
N SER A 142 6.29 -10.15 22.75
CA SER A 142 6.85 -10.63 24.01
C SER A 142 5.89 -11.64 24.63
N VAL A 143 5.69 -12.78 23.96
CA VAL A 143 5.07 -13.95 24.56
C VAL A 143 6.10 -14.47 25.54
N LEU A 144 5.99 -14.09 26.81
CA LEU A 144 6.78 -14.72 27.86
C LEU A 144 6.30 -16.17 27.92
N PRO A 145 7.11 -17.16 27.48
CA PRO A 145 6.66 -18.54 27.50
C PRO A 145 6.39 -18.91 28.95
N VAL A 146 5.22 -19.47 29.28
CA VAL A 146 4.83 -19.77 30.67
C VAL A 146 5.92 -20.55 31.41
N GLY A 147 6.57 -21.50 30.72
CA GLY A 147 7.70 -22.25 31.29
C GLY A 147 8.91 -21.36 31.63
N VAL A 148 9.26 -20.41 30.78
CA VAL A 148 10.36 -19.47 31.02
C VAL A 148 9.99 -18.47 32.13
N ALA A 149 8.74 -18.02 32.19
CA ALA A 149 8.23 -17.18 33.26
C ALA A 149 8.38 -17.85 34.64
N ILE A 150 8.05 -19.14 34.74
CA ILE A 150 8.21 -19.92 35.97
C ILE A 150 9.68 -20.02 36.37
N ILE A 151 10.57 -20.29 35.42
CA ILE A 151 12.01 -20.37 35.69
C ILE A 151 12.53 -19.03 36.23
N TYR A 152 12.21 -17.91 35.58
CA TYR A 152 12.61 -16.58 36.06
C TYR A 152 12.04 -16.26 37.45
N ALA A 153 10.78 -16.60 37.71
CA ALA A 153 10.17 -16.40 39.02
C ALA A 153 10.83 -17.24 40.12
N LEU A 154 11.19 -18.50 39.82
CA LEU A 154 11.88 -19.38 40.76
C LEU A 154 13.27 -18.88 41.08
N PHE A 155 14.09 -18.57 40.08
CA PHE A 155 15.44 -18.03 40.31
C PHE A 155 15.39 -16.67 41.00
N GLY A 156 14.52 -15.77 40.56
CA GLY A 156 14.33 -14.46 41.20
C GLY A 156 13.88 -14.59 42.66
N GLY A 157 12.95 -15.50 42.95
CA GLY A 157 12.51 -15.82 44.31
C GLY A 157 13.64 -16.42 45.16
N PHE A 158 14.41 -17.36 44.60
CA PHE A 158 15.50 -18.02 45.32
C PHE A 158 16.62 -17.02 45.67
N PHE A 159 17.02 -16.16 44.73
CA PHE A 159 18.00 -15.11 45.00
C PHE A 159 17.47 -14.04 45.95
N GLY A 160 16.18 -13.68 45.83
CA GLY A 160 15.52 -12.72 46.72
C GLY A 160 15.46 -13.21 48.17
N ILE A 161 15.00 -14.44 48.39
CA ILE A 161 14.95 -15.06 49.73
C ILE A 161 16.36 -15.22 50.30
N SER A 162 17.32 -15.66 49.49
CA SER A 162 18.71 -15.83 49.94
C SER A 162 19.34 -14.48 50.35
N GLY A 163 19.05 -13.41 49.62
CA GLY A 163 19.50 -12.06 49.95
C GLY A 163 18.89 -11.53 51.25
N ILE A 164 17.58 -11.76 51.46
CA ILE A 164 16.91 -11.39 52.71
C ILE A 164 17.51 -12.14 53.90
N LEU A 165 17.74 -13.45 53.77
CA LEU A 165 18.34 -14.26 54.85
C LEU A 165 19.77 -13.81 55.20
N LEU A 166 20.56 -13.38 54.22
CA LEU A 166 21.89 -12.82 54.47
C LEU A 166 21.81 -11.47 55.18
N LEU A 167 20.89 -10.58 54.78
CA LEU A 167 20.72 -9.26 55.39
C LEU A 167 20.12 -9.32 56.80
N CYS A 168 19.30 -10.33 57.12
CA CYS A 168 18.74 -10.51 58.46
C CYS A 168 19.73 -11.15 59.46
N ASN A 169 20.88 -11.62 59.00
CA ASN A 169 21.89 -12.29 59.82
C ASN A 169 23.23 -11.53 59.87
N MET A 170 23.24 -10.30 59.34
CA MET A 170 24.25 -9.26 59.62
C MET A 170 23.73 -8.32 60.70
#